data_AF-A0A258BM36-F1
#
_entry.id   AF-A0A258BM36-F1
#
_cell.length_a   1.000
_cell.length_b   1.000
_cell.length_c   1.000
_cell.angle_alpha   90.00
_cell.angle_beta   90.00
_cell.angle_gamma   90.00
#
_symmetry.space_group_name_H-M   'P 1'
#
loop_
_entity.id
_entity.type
_entity.pdbx_description
1 polymer ?
#
loop_
_entity_poly.entity_id
_entity_poly.type
_entity_poly.pdbx_seq_one_letter_code
_entity_poly.pdbx_strand_id
1 'polypeptide(L)'
;LQRDTPTYETVELPETSYTKPAENQTGSFEIVSWDNSERYLIVRYVYDNDQKVEWIVVDRDNPDEARNITRLLDVPADKVLFASRNGRTLYIKSNNDVRKVDLVDATLSRPLVSNVADFSVYSEEILTYTTRPNEAGAREVGYYRDGRDLPQPIRTYDATMIDPLHIAIGEYYDETYVAIAHGEVVETYKGRLPVPESVSSLKLVSTMNLTSDVTKLDIRGGGRFVYARHGTEFATYDLEREELHQTTLEGSSGGTAQIEWLDQFMLWTDNGGQLSFYDFDGMNRQTIVAVEPGFDVTLNPNGRFVYSVGRDDSGYFLQQVRLQLP
;
A
#
# COMPACT_ATOMS: atom_id res chain seq x y z
N LEU A 1 -30.11 -13.03 -2.88
CA LEU A 1 -29.16 -12.48 -3.88
C LEU A 1 -29.95 -11.67 -4.90
N GLN A 2 -30.02 -10.35 -4.70
CA GLN A 2 -30.54 -9.44 -5.73
C GLN A 2 -29.47 -9.40 -6.82
N ARG A 3 -29.84 -9.69 -8.07
CA ARG A 3 -28.92 -9.74 -9.21
C ARG A 3 -29.06 -8.42 -9.97
N ASP A 4 -28.34 -7.40 -9.51
CA ASP A 4 -27.82 -6.47 -10.51
C ASP A 4 -26.81 -7.27 -11.31
N THR A 5 -26.87 -7.19 -12.64
CA THR A 5 -25.90 -7.88 -13.49
C THR A 5 -24.67 -6.98 -13.54
N PRO A 6 -23.57 -7.32 -12.85
CA PRO A 6 -22.34 -6.57 -13.02
C PRO A 6 -21.96 -6.56 -14.50
N THR A 7 -21.68 -5.37 -15.01
CA THR A 7 -21.14 -5.20 -16.36
C THR A 7 -19.63 -5.33 -16.27
N TYR A 8 -19.06 -6.24 -17.06
CA TYR A 8 -17.62 -6.41 -17.15
C TYR A 8 -17.09 -5.59 -18.31
N GLU A 9 -15.97 -4.95 -18.07
CA GLU A 9 -15.14 -4.37 -19.12
C GLU A 9 -13.83 -5.13 -19.14
N THR A 10 -13.53 -5.75 -20.28
CA THR A 10 -12.22 -6.37 -20.49
C THR A 10 -11.29 -5.31 -21.04
N VAL A 11 -10.21 -5.04 -20.30
CA VAL A 11 -9.11 -4.18 -20.75
C VAL A 11 -8.05 -5.08 -21.37
N GLU A 12 -7.95 -5.06 -22.70
CA GLU A 12 -6.89 -5.79 -23.41
C GLU A 12 -5.62 -4.94 -23.46
N LEU A 13 -4.51 -5.49 -22.96
CA LEU A 13 -3.20 -4.84 -23.08
C LEU A 13 -2.59 -5.14 -24.45
N PRO A 14 -2.11 -4.13 -25.19
CA PRO A 14 -1.41 -4.36 -26.46
C PRO A 14 -0.19 -5.26 -26.27
N GLU A 15 0.05 -6.21 -27.18
CA GLU A 15 1.26 -7.06 -27.13
C GLU A 15 2.56 -6.24 -27.19
N THR A 16 2.50 -4.98 -27.67
CA THR A 16 3.64 -4.06 -27.70
C THR A 16 4.00 -3.48 -26.33
N SER A 17 3.06 -3.52 -25.37
CA SER A 17 3.19 -2.90 -24.04
C SER A 17 3.96 -3.75 -23.02
N TYR A 18 4.26 -5.01 -23.33
CA TYR A 18 5.03 -5.92 -22.47
C TYR A 18 5.92 -6.86 -23.29
N THR A 19 6.90 -7.48 -22.65
CA THR A 19 7.71 -8.51 -23.29
C THR A 19 6.96 -9.84 -23.33
N LYS A 20 6.73 -10.36 -24.53
CA LYS A 20 6.14 -11.70 -24.70
C LYS A 20 7.08 -12.76 -24.08
N PRO A 21 6.57 -13.68 -23.24
CA PRO A 21 7.40 -14.76 -22.69
C PRO A 21 8.00 -15.62 -23.82
N ALA A 22 9.14 -16.24 -23.56
CA ALA A 22 9.69 -17.22 -24.50
C ALA A 22 8.76 -18.43 -24.68
N GLU A 23 8.96 -19.20 -25.74
CA GLU A 23 8.17 -20.41 -26.01
C GLU A 23 8.22 -21.38 -24.82
N ASN A 24 7.06 -21.85 -24.36
CA ASN A 24 6.86 -22.67 -23.16
C ASN A 24 7.10 -21.98 -21.81
N GLN A 25 7.23 -20.64 -21.78
CA GLN A 25 7.20 -19.87 -20.55
C GLN A 25 5.85 -19.16 -20.39
N THR A 26 5.51 -18.87 -19.13
CA THR A 26 4.30 -18.10 -18.80
C THR A 26 4.70 -16.75 -18.23
N GLY A 27 3.82 -15.78 -18.40
CA GLY A 27 3.89 -14.49 -17.73
C GLY A 27 2.65 -14.31 -16.85
N SER A 28 2.77 -13.53 -15.80
CA SER A 28 1.69 -13.19 -14.88
C SER A 28 1.60 -11.69 -14.70
N PHE A 29 0.37 -11.18 -14.62
CA PHE A 29 0.08 -9.77 -14.37
C PHE A 29 -0.52 -9.61 -12.99
N GLU A 30 -0.10 -8.57 -12.29
CA GLU A 30 -0.56 -8.19 -10.98
C GLU A 30 -0.89 -6.70 -10.99
N ILE A 31 -2.12 -6.32 -10.62
CA ILE A 31 -2.46 -4.93 -10.40
C ILE A 31 -1.88 -4.54 -9.04
N VAL A 32 -0.96 -3.57 -9.03
CA VAL A 32 -0.27 -3.13 -7.81
C VAL A 32 -0.96 -1.93 -7.17
N SER A 33 -1.44 -1.00 -7.98
CA SER A 33 -2.19 0.15 -7.47
C SER A 33 -3.03 0.81 -8.55
N TRP A 34 -4.07 1.49 -8.09
CA TRP A 34 -4.86 2.42 -8.86
C TRP A 34 -4.40 3.84 -8.56
N ASP A 35 -4.52 4.72 -9.54
CA ASP A 35 -4.51 6.14 -9.26
C ASP A 35 -5.85 6.56 -8.63
N ASN A 36 -5.89 7.74 -8.00
CA ASN A 36 -7.10 8.19 -7.31
C ASN A 36 -8.26 8.55 -8.24
N SER A 37 -8.04 8.67 -9.56
CA SER A 37 -9.13 8.84 -10.54
C SER A 37 -9.72 7.52 -11.03
N GLU A 38 -9.15 6.40 -10.60
CA GLU A 38 -9.48 5.04 -11.04
C GLU A 38 -9.29 4.80 -12.54
N ARG A 39 -8.65 5.74 -13.26
CA ARG A 39 -8.41 5.63 -14.70
C ARG A 39 -7.09 4.91 -14.98
N TYR A 40 -6.08 5.16 -14.16
CA TYR A 40 -4.74 4.65 -14.37
C TYR A 40 -4.41 3.52 -13.39
N LEU A 41 -3.72 2.51 -13.89
CA LEU A 41 -3.26 1.36 -13.13
C LEU A 41 -1.75 1.25 -13.23
N ILE A 42 -1.11 0.89 -12.12
CA ILE A 42 0.24 0.30 -12.17
C ILE A 42 0.06 -1.21 -12.16
N VAL A 43 0.52 -1.85 -13.23
CA VAL A 43 0.57 -3.29 -13.39
C VAL A 43 2.02 -3.75 -13.31
N ARG A 44 2.26 -4.74 -12.46
CA ARG A 44 3.51 -5.49 -12.40
C ARG A 44 3.34 -6.73 -13.25
N TYR A 45 4.22 -6.87 -14.23
CA TYR A 45 4.26 -8.02 -15.12
C TYR A 45 5.53 -8.83 -14.85
N VAL A 46 5.35 -10.11 -14.55
CA VAL A 46 6.46 -11.02 -14.27
C VAL A 46 6.51 -12.08 -15.37
N TYR A 47 7.71 -12.35 -15.89
CA TYR A 47 7.90 -13.31 -16.97
C TYR A 47 9.26 -14.02 -16.87
N ASP A 48 9.50 -14.94 -17.80
CA ASP A 48 10.68 -15.82 -17.84
C ASP A 48 10.87 -16.60 -16.52
N ASN A 49 9.83 -17.35 -16.10
CA ASN A 49 9.82 -18.15 -14.86
C ASN A 49 10.11 -17.34 -13.59
N ASP A 50 9.39 -16.23 -13.43
CA ASP A 50 9.49 -15.33 -12.27
C ASP A 50 10.82 -14.58 -12.11
N GLN A 51 11.65 -14.53 -13.17
CA GLN A 51 12.98 -13.93 -13.11
C GLN A 51 13.03 -12.47 -13.57
N LYS A 52 12.09 -12.05 -14.41
CA LYS A 52 12.06 -10.69 -14.96
C LYS A 52 10.78 -9.99 -14.59
N VAL A 53 10.90 -8.68 -14.34
CA VAL A 53 9.79 -7.82 -13.94
C VAL A 53 9.76 -6.60 -14.85
N GLU A 54 8.58 -6.31 -15.36
CA GLU A 54 8.25 -5.06 -16.04
C GLU A 54 7.14 -4.33 -15.30
N TRP A 55 7.24 -3.00 -15.27
CA TRP A 55 6.21 -2.14 -14.71
C TRP A 55 5.50 -1.39 -15.83
N ILE A 56 4.17 -1.44 -15.83
CA ILE A 56 3.34 -0.92 -16.90
C ILE A 56 2.31 0.03 -16.30
N VAL A 57 2.21 1.25 -16.83
CA VAL A 57 1.07 2.12 -16.57
C VAL A 57 0.03 1.88 -17.64
N VAL A 58 -1.18 1.51 -17.22
CA VAL A 58 -2.32 1.26 -18.11
C VAL A 58 -3.32 2.38 -17.93
N ASP A 59 -3.76 2.97 -19.03
CA ASP A 59 -4.92 3.87 -19.08
C ASP A 59 -6.15 3.02 -19.42
N ARG A 60 -7.09 2.88 -18.47
CA ARG A 60 -8.30 2.08 -18.67
C ARG A 60 -9.17 2.62 -19.81
N ASP A 61 -9.20 3.93 -19.99
CA ASP A 61 -10.01 4.57 -21.01
C ASP A 61 -9.33 4.47 -22.40
N ASN A 62 -8.00 4.33 -22.44
CA ASN A 62 -7.22 4.19 -23.68
C ASN A 62 -6.11 3.12 -23.53
N PRO A 63 -6.45 1.82 -23.49
CA PRO A 63 -5.49 0.74 -23.19
C PRO A 63 -4.34 0.65 -24.19
N ASP A 64 -4.57 1.07 -25.43
CA ASP A 64 -3.56 1.17 -26.50
C ASP A 64 -2.41 2.13 -26.17
N GLU A 65 -2.61 3.04 -25.22
CA GLU A 65 -1.59 3.98 -24.76
C GLU A 65 -0.74 3.48 -23.58
N ALA A 66 -0.91 2.20 -23.18
CA ALA A 66 -0.16 1.61 -22.08
C ALA A 66 1.37 1.81 -22.22
N ARG A 67 2.01 2.24 -21.12
CA ARG A 67 3.44 2.60 -21.08
C ARG A 67 4.22 1.63 -20.21
N ASN A 68 5.14 0.91 -20.82
CA ASN A 68 6.10 0.07 -20.10
C ASN A 68 7.24 0.93 -19.55
N ILE A 69 7.21 1.21 -18.26
CA ILE A 69 8.18 2.07 -17.56
C ILE A 69 9.58 1.46 -17.64
N THR A 70 9.69 0.15 -17.40
CA THR A 70 10.96 -0.56 -17.38
C THR A 70 11.67 -0.46 -18.73
N ARG A 71 10.94 -0.66 -19.84
CA ARG A 71 11.48 -0.55 -21.20
C ARG A 71 11.70 0.89 -21.64
N LEU A 72 10.83 1.82 -21.23
CA LEU A 72 10.93 3.23 -21.60
C LEU A 72 12.18 3.88 -21.02
N LEU A 73 12.50 3.57 -19.76
CA LEU A 73 13.61 4.20 -19.04
C LEU A 73 14.89 3.35 -19.05
N ASP A 74 14.81 2.07 -19.41
CA ASP A 74 15.89 1.09 -19.28
C ASP A 74 16.46 1.03 -17.84
N VAL A 75 15.55 1.10 -16.87
CA VAL A 75 15.88 1.09 -15.44
C VAL A 75 15.07 0.02 -14.72
N PRO A 76 15.72 -0.92 -13.99
CA PRO A 76 15.00 -1.86 -13.15
C PRO A 76 14.41 -1.12 -11.94
N ALA A 77 13.15 -1.40 -11.61
CA ALA A 77 12.49 -0.84 -10.43
C ALA A 77 12.00 -1.97 -9.51
N ASP A 78 12.26 -1.82 -8.22
CA ASP A 78 11.78 -2.73 -7.18
C ASP A 78 10.33 -2.40 -6.78
N LYS A 79 9.96 -1.12 -6.86
CA LYS A 79 8.67 -0.58 -6.45
C LYS A 79 8.35 0.65 -7.29
N VAL A 80 7.09 0.76 -7.70
CA VAL A 80 6.55 1.89 -8.47
C VAL A 80 5.26 2.35 -7.81
N LEU A 81 5.13 3.65 -7.55
CA LEU A 81 3.93 4.27 -7.01
C LEU A 81 3.59 5.53 -7.82
N PHE A 82 2.30 5.84 -7.96
CA PHE A 82 1.88 7.12 -8.51
C PHE A 82 2.32 8.27 -7.60
N ALA A 83 2.95 9.30 -8.17
CA ALA A 83 3.30 10.53 -7.46
C ALA A 83 2.13 11.52 -7.44
N SER A 84 1.24 11.44 -8.44
CA SER A 84 0.07 12.32 -8.57
C SER A 84 -1.08 11.58 -9.28
N ARG A 85 -2.25 12.21 -9.34
CA ARG A 85 -3.51 11.62 -9.83
C ARG A 85 -3.68 11.60 -11.36
N ASN A 86 -2.63 11.90 -12.12
CA ASN A 86 -2.75 12.12 -13.57
C ASN A 86 -2.14 10.99 -14.40
N GLY A 87 -1.67 9.92 -13.77
CA GLY A 87 -1.01 8.81 -14.45
C GLY A 87 0.34 9.14 -15.10
N ARG A 88 0.79 10.40 -15.10
CA ARG A 88 2.00 10.88 -15.78
C ARG A 88 3.25 10.77 -14.92
N THR A 89 3.10 11.04 -13.63
CA THR A 89 4.25 11.19 -12.73
C THR A 89 4.27 10.07 -11.70
N LEU A 90 5.41 9.41 -11.58
CA LEU A 90 5.62 8.26 -10.70
C LEU A 90 6.81 8.49 -9.78
N TYR A 91 6.81 7.80 -8.65
CA TYR A 91 8.01 7.52 -7.87
C TYR A 91 8.42 6.07 -8.10
N ILE A 92 9.70 5.85 -8.38
CA ILE A 92 10.28 4.51 -8.49
C ILE A 92 11.38 4.33 -7.46
N LYS A 93 11.51 3.13 -6.91
CA LYS A 93 12.71 2.69 -6.20
C LYS A 93 13.57 1.85 -7.13
N SER A 94 14.79 2.30 -7.40
CA SER A 94 15.76 1.62 -8.25
C SER A 94 17.15 1.72 -7.63
N ASN A 95 17.87 0.60 -7.52
CA ASN A 95 19.20 0.54 -6.90
C ASN A 95 19.24 1.18 -5.49
N ASN A 96 18.16 1.01 -4.71
CA ASN A 96 17.94 1.65 -3.41
C ASN A 96 17.82 3.18 -3.42
N ASP A 97 17.69 3.82 -4.57
CA ASP A 97 17.32 5.23 -4.68
C ASP A 97 15.84 5.38 -5.00
N VAL A 98 15.19 6.35 -4.38
CA VAL A 98 13.88 6.84 -4.83
C VAL A 98 14.09 7.96 -5.85
N ARG A 99 13.45 7.84 -7.00
CA ARG A 99 13.52 8.80 -8.11
C ARG A 99 12.13 9.11 -8.64
N LYS A 100 11.98 10.31 -9.20
CA LYS A 100 10.75 10.75 -9.86
C LYS A 100 10.86 10.48 -11.36
N VAL A 101 9.79 9.98 -11.94
CA VAL A 101 9.64 9.71 -13.37
C VAL A 101 8.57 10.62 -13.95
N ASP A 102 8.86 11.21 -15.10
CA ASP A 102 7.85 11.76 -16.00
C ASP A 102 7.70 10.85 -17.21
N LEU A 103 6.53 10.21 -17.35
CA LEU A 103 6.27 9.24 -18.41
C LEU A 103 6.12 9.85 -19.80
N VAL A 104 5.66 11.11 -19.88
CA VAL A 104 5.44 11.76 -21.17
C VAL A 104 6.75 12.27 -21.72
N ASP A 105 7.57 12.88 -20.87
CA ASP A 105 8.88 13.39 -21.27
C ASP A 105 9.95 12.28 -21.27
N ALA A 106 9.60 11.07 -20.79
CA ALA A 106 10.48 9.92 -20.61
C ALA A 106 11.75 10.28 -19.82
N THR A 107 11.59 11.05 -18.75
CA THR A 107 12.71 11.53 -17.93
C THR A 107 12.75 10.87 -16.56
N LEU A 108 13.96 10.75 -16.03
CA LEU A 108 14.23 10.26 -14.69
C LEU A 108 15.01 11.33 -13.93
N SER A 109 14.55 11.67 -12.72
CA SER A 109 15.24 12.64 -11.87
C SER A 109 16.58 12.09 -11.33
N ARG A 110 17.38 12.99 -10.75
CA ARG A 110 18.40 12.60 -9.77
C ARG A 110 17.75 11.82 -8.61
N PRO A 111 18.52 11.03 -7.82
CA PRO A 111 18.04 10.49 -6.56
C PRO A 111 17.41 11.59 -5.69
N LEU A 112 16.17 11.38 -5.25
CA LEU A 112 15.47 12.24 -4.29
C LEU A 112 15.79 11.82 -2.86
N VAL A 113 15.86 10.50 -2.65
CA VAL A 113 16.29 9.86 -1.40
C VAL A 113 17.17 8.68 -1.77
N SER A 114 18.29 8.51 -1.10
CA SER A 114 19.23 7.41 -1.33
C SER A 114 19.25 6.42 -0.17
N ASN A 115 19.75 5.21 -0.45
CA ASN A 115 19.85 4.12 0.52
C ASN A 115 18.51 3.69 1.15
N VAL A 116 17.44 3.76 0.36
CA VAL A 116 16.06 3.49 0.79
C VAL A 116 15.81 1.98 0.92
N ALA A 117 15.27 1.58 2.06
CA ALA A 117 14.73 0.25 2.29
C ALA A 117 13.30 0.16 1.73
N ASP A 118 12.41 1.07 2.16
CA ASP A 118 11.05 1.21 1.64
C ASP A 118 10.59 2.67 1.62
N PHE A 119 9.57 2.96 0.82
CA PHE A 119 8.94 4.29 0.73
C PHE A 119 7.44 4.19 0.45
N SER A 120 6.70 5.20 0.88
CA SER A 120 5.26 5.33 0.64
C SER A 120 4.90 6.77 0.26
N VAL A 121 3.80 6.95 -0.47
CA VAL A 121 3.30 8.29 -0.84
C VAL A 121 2.19 8.67 0.14
N TYR A 122 2.41 9.73 0.92
CA TYR A 122 1.41 10.27 1.85
C TYR A 122 0.49 11.26 1.16
N SER A 123 1.05 12.14 0.33
CA SER A 123 0.32 13.11 -0.49
C SER A 123 1.08 13.37 -1.79
N GLU A 124 0.49 14.15 -2.69
CA GLU A 124 1.12 14.52 -3.97
C GLU A 124 2.46 15.26 -3.78
N GLU A 125 2.68 15.86 -2.61
CA GLU A 125 3.94 16.54 -2.28
C GLU A 125 4.86 15.74 -1.37
N ILE A 126 4.36 14.76 -0.61
CA ILE A 126 5.11 14.13 0.48
C ILE A 126 5.16 12.63 0.28
N LEU A 127 6.38 12.10 0.23
CA LEU A 127 6.65 10.67 0.40
C LEU A 127 7.39 10.45 1.72
N THR A 128 7.10 9.33 2.37
CA THR A 128 7.83 8.84 3.54
C THR A 128 8.84 7.79 3.12
N TYR A 129 9.93 7.65 3.88
CA TYR A 129 10.96 6.65 3.60
C TYR A 129 11.56 6.05 4.87
N THR A 130 12.08 4.85 4.73
CA THR A 130 13.02 4.24 5.68
C THR A 130 14.30 3.88 4.95
N THR A 131 15.44 3.92 5.64
CA THR A 131 16.74 3.58 5.04
C THR A 131 17.18 2.17 5.42
N ARG A 132 18.01 1.61 4.55
CA ARG A 132 18.90 0.49 4.89
C ARG A 132 19.99 0.99 5.85
N PRO A 133 20.71 0.08 6.54
CA PRO A 133 21.89 0.44 7.31
C PRO A 133 22.88 1.24 6.45
N ASN A 134 23.40 2.35 6.98
CA ASN A 134 24.53 3.06 6.39
C ASN A 134 25.87 2.38 6.77
N GLU A 135 27.01 2.98 6.40
CA GLU A 135 28.33 2.44 6.72
C GLU A 135 28.59 2.28 8.23
N ALA A 136 28.00 3.14 9.05
CA ALA A 136 28.05 3.06 10.51
C ALA A 136 26.99 2.10 11.08
N GLY A 137 26.17 1.48 10.24
CA GLY A 137 25.04 0.61 10.60
C GLY A 137 23.75 1.35 10.94
N ALA A 138 23.78 2.68 11.08
CA ALA A 138 22.62 3.47 11.48
C ALA A 138 21.56 3.51 10.37
N ARG A 139 20.30 3.65 10.78
CA ARG A 139 19.12 3.69 9.90
C ARG A 139 18.26 4.88 10.22
N GLU A 140 17.55 5.39 9.23
CA GLU A 140 16.74 6.59 9.37
C GLU A 140 15.31 6.34 8.88
N VAL A 141 14.38 7.05 9.50
CA VAL A 141 13.02 7.24 9.00
C VAL A 141 12.80 8.73 8.77
N GLY A 142 12.12 9.08 7.68
CA GLY A 142 11.95 10.47 7.30
C GLY A 142 10.93 10.66 6.19
N TYR A 143 10.94 11.87 5.64
CA TYR A 143 10.09 12.23 4.52
C TYR A 143 10.86 13.07 3.49
N TYR A 144 10.43 13.01 2.24
CA TYR A 144 10.85 13.92 1.18
C TYR A 144 9.65 14.74 0.73
N ARG A 145 9.86 16.04 0.55
CA ARG A 145 8.86 16.94 -0.02
C ARG A 145 9.26 17.31 -1.44
N ASP A 146 8.36 17.10 -2.38
CA ASP A 146 8.57 17.37 -3.79
C ASP A 146 9.03 18.81 -4.04
N GLY A 147 10.03 18.96 -4.91
CA GLY A 147 10.67 20.26 -5.18
C GLY A 147 11.71 20.70 -4.16
N ARG A 148 11.91 19.97 -3.03
CA ARG A 148 13.04 20.21 -2.14
C ARG A 148 14.30 19.47 -2.61
N ASP A 149 15.45 19.99 -2.18
CA ASP A 149 16.75 19.45 -2.56
C ASP A 149 17.18 18.20 -1.77
N LEU A 150 16.75 18.12 -0.50
CA LEU A 150 17.19 17.10 0.43
C LEU A 150 16.01 16.50 1.20
N PRO A 151 16.02 15.19 1.45
CA PRO A 151 15.07 14.56 2.36
C PRO A 151 15.26 15.07 3.80
N GLN A 152 14.22 14.96 4.62
CA GLN A 152 14.22 15.37 6.02
C GLN A 152 14.12 14.14 6.93
N PRO A 153 15.20 13.77 7.65
CA PRO A 153 15.12 12.72 8.64
C PRO A 153 14.24 13.18 9.82
N ILE A 154 13.36 12.29 10.26
CA ILE A 154 12.54 12.48 11.46
C ILE A 154 13.24 11.84 12.67
N ARG A 155 13.81 10.66 12.48
CA ARG A 155 14.52 9.93 13.53
C ARG A 155 15.61 9.05 12.94
N THR A 156 16.70 8.93 13.68
CA THR A 156 17.82 8.03 13.41
C THR A 156 17.87 6.97 14.50
N TYR A 157 18.11 5.74 14.08
CA TYR A 157 18.27 4.58 14.94
C TYR A 157 19.71 4.05 14.83
N ASP A 158 20.25 3.61 15.97
CA ASP A 158 21.63 3.18 16.09
C ASP A 158 21.92 1.85 15.36
N ALA A 159 23.20 1.61 15.12
CA ALA A 159 23.74 0.49 14.35
C ALA A 159 23.35 -0.91 14.82
N THR A 160 22.95 -1.04 16.08
CA THR A 160 22.59 -2.32 16.68
C THR A 160 21.14 -2.72 16.38
N MET A 161 20.34 -1.82 15.83
CA MET A 161 18.93 -2.09 15.53
C MET A 161 18.80 -2.73 14.13
N ILE A 162 18.43 -4.00 14.13
CA ILE A 162 18.22 -4.80 12.91
C ILE A 162 16.74 -4.96 12.56
N ASP A 163 15.84 -4.50 13.42
CA ASP A 163 14.40 -4.73 13.30
C ASP A 163 13.79 -4.01 12.09
N PRO A 164 12.70 -4.51 11.49
CA PRO A 164 11.99 -3.81 10.43
C PRO A 164 11.61 -2.37 10.83
N LEU A 165 11.76 -1.43 9.90
CA LEU A 165 11.38 -0.04 10.09
C LEU A 165 10.24 0.31 9.15
N HIS A 166 9.18 0.91 9.72
CA HIS A 166 8.07 1.48 8.95
C HIS A 166 7.73 2.88 9.46
N ILE A 167 7.20 3.70 8.57
CA ILE A 167 6.74 5.05 8.90
C ILE A 167 5.44 5.37 8.16
N ALA A 168 4.51 5.97 8.88
CA ALA A 168 3.29 6.55 8.34
C ALA A 168 3.12 7.98 8.85
N ILE A 169 2.64 8.87 7.98
CA ILE A 169 2.27 10.24 8.33
C ILE A 169 0.79 10.39 8.05
N GLY A 170 0.10 11.13 8.91
CA GLY A 170 -1.32 11.39 8.82
C GLY A 170 -1.68 12.73 9.45
N GLU A 171 -2.86 13.23 9.13
CA GLU A 171 -3.40 14.43 9.74
C GLU A 171 -4.78 14.14 10.31
N TYR A 172 -5.04 14.60 11.52
CA TYR A 172 -6.33 14.44 12.19
C TYR A 172 -6.65 15.69 12.99
N TYR A 173 -7.77 16.35 12.69
CA TYR A 173 -8.14 17.66 13.24
C TYR A 173 -7.00 18.70 13.17
N ASP A 174 -6.45 18.92 11.97
CA ASP A 174 -5.36 19.88 11.69
C ASP A 174 -4.04 19.60 12.45
N GLU A 175 -3.91 18.42 13.05
CA GLU A 175 -2.73 17.99 13.78
C GLU A 175 -2.00 16.89 13.01
N THR A 176 -0.70 17.07 12.81
CA THR A 176 0.13 16.07 12.14
C THR A 176 0.54 14.98 13.13
N TYR A 177 0.35 13.74 12.71
CA TYR A 177 0.79 12.53 13.41
C TYR A 177 1.82 11.77 12.58
N VAL A 178 2.82 11.23 13.26
CA VAL A 178 3.85 10.36 12.68
C VAL A 178 3.88 9.07 13.48
N ALA A 179 3.54 7.96 12.86
CA ALA A 179 3.72 6.64 13.44
C ALA A 179 5.03 6.03 12.91
N ILE A 180 5.85 5.50 13.81
CA ILE A 180 7.10 4.82 13.46
C ILE A 180 7.08 3.45 14.13
N ALA A 181 7.18 2.40 13.32
CA ALA A 181 7.38 1.04 13.82
C ALA A 181 8.86 0.68 13.78
N HIS A 182 9.35 0.09 14.86
CA HIS A 182 10.66 -0.54 14.95
C HIS A 182 10.51 -1.91 15.61
N GLY A 183 10.55 -2.96 14.79
CA GLY A 183 10.22 -4.31 15.23
C GLY A 183 8.79 -4.40 15.74
N GLU A 184 8.62 -4.83 16.98
CA GLU A 184 7.32 -5.06 17.63
C GLU A 184 6.70 -3.78 18.23
N VAL A 185 7.43 -2.66 18.22
CA VAL A 185 7.00 -1.42 18.88
C VAL A 185 6.58 -0.38 17.84
N VAL A 186 5.44 0.25 18.05
CA VAL A 186 4.98 1.42 17.28
C VAL A 186 4.88 2.62 18.19
N GLU A 187 5.68 3.64 17.90
CA GLU A 187 5.62 4.93 18.58
C GLU A 187 4.87 5.93 17.71
N THR A 188 3.89 6.62 18.28
CA THR A 188 3.14 7.67 17.60
C THR A 188 3.52 9.03 18.17
N TYR A 189 3.86 9.95 17.28
CA TYR A 189 4.25 11.32 17.59
C TYR A 189 3.21 12.30 17.07
N LYS A 190 3.01 13.39 17.80
CA LYS A 190 2.15 14.51 17.41
C LYS A 190 2.96 15.81 17.32
N GLY A 191 2.76 16.60 16.28
CA GLY A 191 3.31 17.95 16.14
C GLY A 191 3.89 18.23 14.76
N ARG A 192 4.63 19.34 14.64
CA ARG A 192 5.19 19.80 13.37
C ARG A 192 6.40 18.96 12.96
N LEU A 193 6.39 18.49 11.71
CA LEU A 193 7.53 17.82 11.08
C LEU A 193 8.77 18.71 11.07
N PRO A 194 9.98 18.13 11.17
CA PRO A 194 11.23 18.88 11.03
C PRO A 194 11.33 19.49 9.64
N VAL A 195 11.85 20.71 9.55
CA VAL A 195 12.24 21.37 8.30
C VAL A 195 13.66 21.91 8.48
N PRO A 196 14.44 22.15 7.41
CA PRO A 196 15.82 22.64 7.54
C PRO A 196 15.95 23.89 8.43
N GLU A 197 14.94 24.75 8.41
CA GLU A 197 14.94 26.03 9.13
C GLU A 197 14.36 25.95 10.56
N SER A 198 13.87 24.80 11.02
CA SER A 198 13.21 24.68 12.33
C SER A 198 13.31 23.28 12.94
N VAL A 199 13.59 23.23 14.24
CA VAL A 199 13.58 21.99 15.01
C VAL A 199 12.15 21.44 15.08
N SER A 200 12.01 20.13 14.87
CA SER A 200 10.76 19.39 15.05
C SER A 200 10.09 19.71 16.39
N SER A 201 8.76 19.76 16.39
CA SER A 201 7.97 19.85 17.62
C SER A 201 7.23 18.55 17.94
N LEU A 202 7.64 17.45 17.31
CA LEU A 202 7.06 16.12 17.52
C LEU A 202 7.22 15.68 18.98
N LYS A 203 6.11 15.28 19.60
CA LYS A 203 6.05 14.72 20.95
C LYS A 203 5.44 13.34 20.90
N LEU A 204 6.03 12.37 21.61
CA LEU A 204 5.45 11.04 21.76
C LEU A 204 4.09 11.16 22.46
N VAL A 205 3.07 10.57 21.86
CA VAL A 205 1.69 10.53 22.40
C VAL A 205 1.18 9.12 22.65
N SER A 206 1.75 8.10 21.99
CA SER A 206 1.36 6.71 22.19
C SER A 206 2.49 5.74 21.87
N THR A 207 2.47 4.58 22.54
CA THR A 207 3.35 3.44 22.27
C THR A 207 2.50 2.18 22.24
N MET A 208 2.50 1.47 21.10
CA MET A 208 1.89 0.15 20.96
C MET A 208 2.98 -0.92 21.00
N ASN A 209 2.73 -2.01 21.73
CA ASN A 209 3.60 -3.18 21.74
C ASN A 209 2.83 -4.35 21.11
N LEU A 210 3.33 -4.86 19.99
CA LEU A 210 2.80 -6.03 19.31
C LEU A 210 3.55 -7.29 19.77
N THR A 211 3.07 -8.44 19.34
CA THR A 211 3.61 -9.77 19.67
C THR A 211 4.73 -10.21 18.74
N SER A 212 4.99 -9.44 17.68
CA SER A 212 5.92 -9.75 16.59
C SER A 212 6.16 -8.51 15.73
N ASP A 213 7.19 -8.57 14.90
CA ASP A 213 7.63 -7.46 14.05
C ASP A 213 6.51 -6.96 13.14
N VAL A 214 6.27 -5.65 13.18
CA VAL A 214 5.30 -4.99 12.30
C VAL A 214 5.73 -5.18 10.84
N THR A 215 4.81 -5.65 10.00
CA THR A 215 5.01 -5.81 8.55
C THR A 215 4.26 -4.77 7.73
N LYS A 216 3.25 -4.11 8.32
CA LYS A 216 2.50 -3.01 7.71
C LYS A 216 2.12 -1.98 8.76
N LEU A 217 2.33 -0.72 8.45
CA LEU A 217 2.01 0.44 9.29
C LEU A 217 1.31 1.50 8.43
N ASP A 218 0.23 2.07 8.94
CA ASP A 218 -0.51 3.12 8.23
C ASP A 218 -1.28 4.03 9.20
N ILE A 219 -1.75 5.18 8.71
CA ILE A 219 -2.72 6.03 9.41
C ILE A 219 -3.98 6.15 8.53
N ARG A 220 -5.09 5.62 9.03
CA ARG A 220 -6.34 5.38 8.28
C ARG A 220 -7.55 5.99 8.98
N GLY A 221 -8.75 5.79 8.42
CA GLY A 221 -9.99 6.35 8.95
C GLY A 221 -10.01 7.89 8.95
N GLY A 222 -9.59 8.51 7.85
CA GLY A 222 -9.46 9.97 7.77
C GLY A 222 -8.37 10.54 8.69
N GLY A 223 -7.36 9.72 9.01
CA GLY A 223 -6.24 10.09 9.87
C GLY A 223 -6.41 9.74 11.35
N ARG A 224 -7.58 9.24 11.77
CA ARG A 224 -7.91 8.93 13.17
C ARG A 224 -7.18 7.70 13.73
N PHE A 225 -6.94 6.68 12.91
CA PHE A 225 -6.47 5.39 13.40
C PHE A 225 -5.02 5.14 13.00
N VAL A 226 -4.14 4.91 13.96
CA VAL A 226 -2.83 4.32 13.69
C VAL A 226 -3.00 2.81 13.62
N TYR A 227 -2.74 2.24 12.45
CA TYR A 227 -2.91 0.81 12.17
C TYR A 227 -1.56 0.13 12.03
N ALA A 228 -1.38 -0.99 12.72
CA ALA A 228 -0.21 -1.85 12.58
C ALA A 228 -0.62 -3.31 12.40
N ARG A 229 0.10 -4.07 11.59
CA ARG A 229 -0.17 -5.48 11.32
C ARG A 229 1.09 -6.31 11.38
N HIS A 230 0.94 -7.55 11.84
CA HIS A 230 1.87 -8.64 11.61
C HIS A 230 1.07 -9.94 11.37
N GLY A 231 1.33 -10.64 10.26
CA GLY A 231 0.68 -11.92 9.97
C GLY A 231 -0.85 -11.83 10.00
N THR A 232 -1.47 -12.61 10.89
CA THR A 232 -2.92 -12.63 11.15
C THR A 232 -3.33 -11.77 12.35
N GLU A 233 -2.46 -10.90 12.84
CA GLU A 233 -2.74 -9.98 13.94
C GLU A 233 -2.68 -8.54 13.44
N PHE A 234 -3.60 -7.71 13.94
CA PHE A 234 -3.54 -6.28 13.73
C PHE A 234 -3.84 -5.53 15.03
N ALA A 235 -3.36 -4.29 15.09
CA ALA A 235 -3.61 -3.36 16.16
C ALA A 235 -4.08 -2.02 15.58
N THR A 236 -5.02 -1.39 16.26
CA THR A 236 -5.47 -0.03 15.96
C THR A 236 -5.39 0.82 17.22
N TYR A 237 -4.79 2.00 17.10
CA TYR A 237 -4.84 3.03 18.13
C TYR A 237 -5.73 4.17 17.66
N ASP A 238 -6.82 4.41 18.39
CA ASP A 238 -7.76 5.49 18.15
C ASP A 238 -7.20 6.80 18.73
N LEU A 239 -6.74 7.71 17.87
CA LEU A 239 -6.18 8.99 18.28
C LEU A 239 -7.20 9.91 18.98
N GLU A 240 -8.50 9.70 18.76
CA GLU A 240 -9.55 10.50 19.39
C GLU A 240 -9.89 10.00 20.80
N ARG A 241 -9.92 8.68 20.98
CA ARG A 241 -10.27 8.05 22.26
C ARG A 241 -9.06 7.69 23.12
N GLU A 242 -7.86 7.74 22.53
CA GLU A 242 -6.61 7.28 23.14
C GLU A 242 -6.66 5.79 23.54
N GLU A 243 -7.38 4.98 22.76
CA GLU A 243 -7.62 3.55 23.03
C GLU A 243 -6.84 2.68 22.05
N LEU A 244 -6.20 1.62 22.58
CA LEU A 244 -5.52 0.59 21.81
C LEU A 244 -6.38 -0.67 21.74
N HIS A 245 -6.60 -1.16 20.53
CA HIS A 245 -7.24 -2.43 20.25
C HIS A 245 -6.25 -3.36 19.55
N GLN A 246 -6.23 -4.62 19.94
CA GLN A 246 -5.41 -5.66 19.32
C GLN A 246 -6.29 -6.85 19.01
N THR A 247 -6.12 -7.42 17.82
CA THR A 247 -7.00 -8.45 17.30
C THR A 247 -6.21 -9.49 16.52
N THR A 248 -6.37 -10.74 16.92
CA THR A 248 -5.96 -11.90 16.12
C THR A 248 -7.15 -12.32 15.27
N LEU A 249 -6.95 -12.42 13.96
CA LEU A 249 -7.97 -12.90 13.05
C LEU A 249 -8.39 -14.33 13.38
N GLU A 250 -9.69 -14.57 13.32
CA GLU A 250 -10.25 -15.91 13.43
C GLU A 250 -10.17 -16.64 12.09
N GLY A 251 -9.96 -17.95 12.14
CA GLY A 251 -9.84 -18.81 10.97
C GLY A 251 -8.43 -19.36 10.79
N SER A 252 -8.34 -20.53 10.15
CA SER A 252 -7.07 -21.17 9.84
C SER A 252 -6.50 -20.63 8.53
N SER A 253 -5.27 -20.10 8.55
CA SER A 253 -4.50 -19.91 7.31
C SER A 253 -3.09 -20.47 7.39
N GLY A 254 -2.74 -21.26 6.38
CA GLY A 254 -1.38 -21.32 5.88
C GLY A 254 -1.11 -20.13 4.94
N GLY A 255 -0.89 -18.94 5.51
CA GLY A 255 0.12 -18.01 4.97
C GLY A 255 -0.23 -16.86 4.02
N THR A 256 -1.48 -16.55 3.64
CA THR A 256 -1.73 -15.50 2.62
C THR A 256 -2.95 -14.59 2.83
N ALA A 257 -3.55 -14.55 4.02
CA ALA A 257 -4.74 -13.73 4.25
C ALA A 257 -4.48 -12.24 3.97
N GLN A 258 -5.28 -11.61 3.12
CA GLN A 258 -5.34 -10.16 2.97
C GLN A 258 -6.10 -9.55 4.15
N ILE A 259 -5.66 -8.36 4.57
CA ILE A 259 -6.34 -7.55 5.58
C ILE A 259 -6.22 -6.11 5.10
N GLU A 260 -7.33 -5.55 4.67
CA GLU A 260 -7.39 -4.22 4.11
C GLU A 260 -8.58 -3.45 4.67
N TRP A 261 -8.50 -2.12 4.61
CA TRP A 261 -9.61 -1.26 5.00
C TRP A 261 -10.69 -1.30 3.92
N LEU A 262 -11.92 -1.60 4.32
CA LEU A 262 -13.08 -1.54 3.44
C LEU A 262 -13.60 -0.11 3.34
N ASP A 263 -13.61 0.61 4.46
CA ASP A 263 -13.98 2.01 4.56
C ASP A 263 -13.23 2.72 5.71
N GLN A 264 -13.80 3.78 6.28
CA GLN A 264 -13.16 4.53 7.37
C GLN A 264 -13.10 3.78 8.71
N PHE A 265 -13.99 2.81 8.94
CA PHE A 265 -14.17 2.15 10.24
C PHE A 265 -14.20 0.62 10.15
N MET A 266 -14.24 0.04 8.95
CA MET A 266 -14.28 -1.40 8.77
C MET A 266 -13.05 -1.91 8.01
N LEU A 267 -12.59 -3.09 8.42
CA LEU A 267 -11.63 -3.90 7.69
C LEU A 267 -12.33 -5.11 7.09
N TRP A 268 -11.75 -5.63 6.00
CA TRP A 268 -12.11 -6.92 5.45
C TRP A 268 -10.90 -7.85 5.43
N THR A 269 -11.16 -9.15 5.47
CA THR A 269 -10.16 -10.20 5.28
C THR A 269 -10.77 -11.37 4.53
N ASP A 270 -9.95 -12.05 3.73
CA ASP A 270 -10.25 -13.32 3.04
C ASP A 270 -9.71 -14.55 3.81
N ASN A 271 -9.30 -14.36 5.07
CA ASN A 271 -8.68 -15.39 5.89
C ASN A 271 -9.48 -16.70 5.90
N GLY A 272 -8.80 -17.82 5.58
CA GLY A 272 -9.43 -19.14 5.52
C GLY A 272 -10.45 -19.32 4.39
N GLY A 273 -10.36 -18.53 3.30
CA GLY A 273 -11.27 -18.63 2.15
C GLY A 273 -12.65 -18.04 2.43
N GLN A 274 -12.75 -17.16 3.42
CA GLN A 274 -14.01 -16.51 3.80
C GLN A 274 -13.81 -15.01 3.87
N LEU A 275 -14.69 -14.27 3.20
CA LEU A 275 -14.79 -12.84 3.38
C LEU A 275 -15.41 -12.57 4.75
N SER A 276 -14.62 -11.99 5.64
CA SER A 276 -15.08 -11.53 6.96
C SER A 276 -14.82 -10.04 7.11
N PHE A 277 -15.78 -9.33 7.70
CA PHE A 277 -15.64 -7.93 8.11
C PHE A 277 -15.38 -7.82 9.59
N TYR A 278 -14.62 -6.81 9.96
CA TYR A 278 -14.31 -6.41 11.32
C TYR A 278 -14.48 -4.90 11.44
N ASP A 279 -14.96 -4.42 12.57
CA ASP A 279 -14.78 -3.01 12.91
C ASP A 279 -13.29 -2.73 13.17
N PHE A 280 -12.92 -1.45 13.16
CA PHE A 280 -11.53 -1.00 13.33
C PHE A 280 -10.89 -1.51 14.62
N ASP A 281 -11.68 -1.75 15.67
CA ASP A 281 -11.28 -2.29 16.97
C ASP A 281 -11.25 -3.83 17.01
N GLY A 282 -11.55 -4.47 15.88
CA GLY A 282 -11.67 -5.92 15.72
C GLY A 282 -12.93 -6.54 16.31
N MET A 283 -13.88 -5.72 16.76
CA MET A 283 -15.19 -6.19 17.19
C MET A 283 -16.15 -6.38 16.01
N ASN A 284 -17.37 -6.80 16.32
CA ASN A 284 -18.49 -6.95 15.38
C ASN A 284 -18.15 -7.76 14.11
N ARG A 285 -17.34 -8.81 14.29
CA ARG A 285 -16.95 -9.71 13.20
C ARG A 285 -18.19 -10.30 12.50
N GLN A 286 -18.23 -10.19 11.18
CA GLN A 286 -19.26 -10.82 10.35
C GLN A 286 -18.65 -11.59 9.19
N THR A 287 -18.93 -12.89 9.12
CA THR A 287 -18.64 -13.71 7.92
C THR A 287 -19.72 -13.48 6.88
N ILE A 288 -19.30 -13.07 5.68
CA ILE A 288 -20.18 -12.65 4.60
C ILE A 288 -20.41 -13.79 3.60
N VAL A 289 -19.34 -14.32 3.01
CA VAL A 289 -19.41 -15.34 1.94
C VAL A 289 -18.04 -16.04 1.77
N ALA A 290 -18.02 -17.23 1.19
CA ALA A 290 -16.77 -17.87 0.77
C ALA A 290 -16.17 -17.10 -0.42
N VAL A 291 -14.84 -16.95 -0.46
CA VAL A 291 -14.10 -16.23 -1.51
C VAL A 291 -12.84 -16.98 -1.90
N GLU A 292 -12.32 -16.71 -3.10
CA GLU A 292 -10.96 -17.10 -3.43
C GLU A 292 -9.99 -16.10 -2.76
N PRO A 293 -9.04 -16.56 -1.93
CA PRO A 293 -8.05 -15.68 -1.33
C PRO A 293 -7.14 -15.00 -2.35
N GLY A 294 -6.68 -13.79 -2.03
CA GLY A 294 -5.74 -13.00 -2.83
C GLY A 294 -6.40 -12.04 -3.82
N PHE A 295 -7.73 -11.97 -3.86
CA PHE A 295 -8.48 -11.01 -4.65
C PHE A 295 -9.04 -9.88 -3.78
N ASP A 296 -8.98 -8.66 -4.32
CA ASP A 296 -9.56 -7.48 -3.67
C ASP A 296 -11.08 -7.60 -3.48
N VAL A 297 -11.56 -6.89 -2.45
CA VAL A 297 -12.97 -6.72 -2.13
C VAL A 297 -13.31 -5.24 -2.16
N THR A 298 -14.46 -4.89 -2.74
CA THR A 298 -14.91 -3.50 -2.83
C THR A 298 -16.39 -3.34 -2.53
N LEU A 299 -16.77 -2.12 -2.16
CA LEU A 299 -18.15 -1.69 -1.99
C LEU A 299 -18.64 -0.95 -3.22
N ASN A 300 -19.92 -1.08 -3.51
CA ASN A 300 -20.55 -0.17 -4.44
C ASN A 300 -20.65 1.26 -3.83
N PRO A 301 -20.84 2.33 -4.64
CA PRO A 301 -20.77 3.71 -4.15
C PRO A 301 -21.75 4.08 -3.03
N ASN A 302 -22.84 3.33 -2.85
CA ASN A 302 -23.82 3.56 -1.77
C ASN A 302 -23.69 2.57 -0.60
N GLY A 303 -22.63 1.75 -0.56
CA GLY A 303 -22.32 0.82 0.52
C GLY A 303 -23.35 -0.30 0.73
N ARG A 304 -24.25 -0.55 -0.24
CA ARG A 304 -25.29 -1.59 -0.14
C ARG A 304 -24.84 -2.94 -0.67
N PHE A 305 -23.84 -2.97 -1.53
CA PHE A 305 -23.35 -4.20 -2.14
C PHE A 305 -21.85 -4.30 -1.97
N VAL A 306 -21.41 -5.50 -1.61
CA VAL A 306 -20.02 -5.92 -1.57
C VAL A 306 -19.76 -6.79 -2.78
N TYR A 307 -18.66 -6.54 -3.48
CA TYR A 307 -18.17 -7.34 -4.59
C TYR A 307 -16.90 -8.09 -4.18
N SER A 308 -16.82 -9.36 -4.55
CA SER A 308 -15.68 -10.24 -4.27
C SER A 308 -15.56 -11.31 -5.35
N VAL A 309 -14.42 -11.99 -5.40
CA VAL A 309 -14.17 -13.10 -6.34
C VAL A 309 -14.35 -14.42 -5.62
N GLY A 310 -15.19 -15.29 -6.18
CA GLY A 310 -15.30 -16.70 -5.82
C GLY A 310 -14.66 -17.59 -6.87
N ARG A 311 -14.50 -18.87 -6.55
CA ARG A 311 -14.01 -19.89 -7.47
C ARG A 311 -14.83 -21.17 -7.35
N ASP A 312 -15.19 -21.75 -8.49
CA ASP A 312 -15.77 -23.07 -8.59
C ASP A 312 -15.04 -23.91 -9.66
N ASP A 313 -15.59 -25.09 -9.97
CA ASP A 313 -15.03 -26.00 -10.98
C ASP A 313 -14.98 -25.40 -12.40
N SER A 314 -15.78 -24.36 -12.68
CA SER A 314 -15.81 -23.65 -13.97
C SER A 314 -14.83 -22.48 -14.02
N GLY A 315 -14.22 -22.10 -12.90
CA GLY A 315 -13.23 -21.04 -12.79
C GLY A 315 -13.61 -19.96 -11.80
N TYR A 316 -13.03 -18.77 -11.99
CA TYR A 316 -13.32 -17.60 -11.16
C TYR A 316 -14.64 -16.95 -11.56
N PHE A 317 -15.38 -16.44 -10.59
CA PHE A 317 -16.59 -15.65 -10.83
C PHE A 317 -16.67 -14.47 -9.88
N LEU A 318 -17.17 -13.34 -10.38
CA LEU A 318 -17.51 -12.21 -9.53
C LEU A 318 -18.85 -12.49 -8.84
N GLN A 319 -18.89 -12.27 -7.53
CA GLN A 319 -20.10 -12.41 -6.73
C GLN A 319 -20.39 -11.12 -5.98
N GLN A 320 -21.68 -10.87 -5.74
CA GLN A 320 -22.14 -9.73 -4.96
C GLN A 320 -23.02 -10.15 -3.80
N VAL A 321 -22.83 -9.50 -2.65
CA VAL A 321 -23.66 -9.69 -1.45
C VAL A 321 -24.28 -8.35 -1.08
N ARG A 322 -25.60 -8.34 -0.84
CA ARG A 322 -26.31 -7.15 -0.36
C ARG A 322 -26.15 -7.05 1.15
N LEU A 323 -25.56 -5.96 1.62
CA LEU A 323 -25.48 -5.62 3.03
C LEU A 323 -26.87 -5.18 3.53
N GLN A 324 -27.29 -5.77 4.65
CA GLN A 324 -28.43 -5.28 5.41
C GLN A 324 -27.87 -4.45 6.55
N LEU A 325 -27.73 -3.14 6.31
CA LEU A 325 -27.44 -2.20 7.39
C LEU A 325 -28.72 -2.04 8.22
N PRO A 326 -28.63 -2.08 9.57
CA PRO A 326 -29.79 -1.96 10.46
C PRO A 326 -30.54 -0.63 10.35
#